data_AF-A0A2V7V4U1-F1
#
_entry.id   AF-A0A2V7V4U1-F1
#
_cell.length_a   1.000
_cell.length_b   1.000
_cell.length_c   1.000
_cell.angle_alpha   90.00
_cell.angle_beta   90.00
_cell.angle_gamma   90.00
#
_symmetry.space_group_name_H-M   'P 1'
#
loop_
_entity.id
_entity.type
_entity.pdbx_description
1 polymer ?
#
loop_
_entity_poly.entity_id
_entity_poly.type
_entity_poly.pdbx_seq_one_letter_code
_entity_poly.pdbx_strand_id
1 'polypeptide(L)'
;MGVLHRWDEQCLHRWQGHLQITIDKADGSLMCYYGPCQYTSARLLTKNRFEAAYGRIEARIKVPEGSGLWPAFWMLGTDIDQVGWPRTGEVDIMEHVGRLPSQVFGTLHGPGYAGGQSYGRSYDLGEPVGDDYHVFAVEWQPNKIVWSVDGAPYFTATPADAFLQGKPWVFNIPSSS
;
A
#
# COMPACT_ATOMS: atom_id res chain seq x y z
N MET A 1 -15.78 2.87 6.03
CA MET A 1 -15.84 1.46 6.50
C MET A 1 -14.64 0.76 5.89
N GLY A 2 -13.58 0.39 6.57
CA GLY A 2 -13.04 0.72 7.89
C GLY A 2 -11.60 0.21 7.84
N VAL A 3 -10.60 1.10 7.90
CA VAL A 3 -9.21 0.64 8.02
C VAL A 3 -9.10 -0.03 9.39
N LEU A 4 -8.37 -1.13 9.53
CA LEU A 4 -8.12 -1.69 10.85
C LEU A 4 -7.19 -0.71 11.57
N HIS A 5 -7.70 -0.05 12.61
CA HIS A 5 -6.98 1.04 13.28
C HIS A 5 -6.15 0.58 14.48
N ARG A 6 -6.19 -0.72 14.81
CA ARG A 6 -5.40 -1.27 15.89
C ARG A 6 -4.54 -2.44 15.38
N TRP A 7 -3.24 -2.24 15.52
CA TRP A 7 -2.21 -3.19 15.12
C TRP A 7 -1.78 -4.01 16.33
N ASP A 8 -1.77 -5.32 16.16
CA ASP A 8 -1.40 -6.32 17.15
C ASP A 8 -0.38 -7.28 16.51
N GLU A 9 0.74 -7.48 17.18
CA GLU A 9 1.77 -8.44 16.73
C GLU A 9 1.26 -9.88 16.75
N GLN A 10 0.20 -10.17 17.54
CA GLN A 10 -0.45 -11.47 17.54
C GLN A 10 -1.11 -11.81 16.20
N CYS A 11 -1.43 -10.81 15.37
CA CYS A 11 -1.96 -11.01 14.03
C CYS A 11 -0.86 -11.20 12.96
N LEU A 12 0.40 -11.41 13.36
CA LEU A 12 1.54 -11.63 12.48
C LEU A 12 2.11 -13.03 12.72
N HIS A 13 2.06 -13.89 11.69
CA HIS A 13 2.55 -15.26 11.78
C HIS A 13 3.51 -15.62 10.66
N ARG A 14 4.33 -16.64 10.90
CA ARG A 14 5.09 -17.34 9.86
C ARG A 14 4.59 -18.76 9.74
N TRP A 15 4.14 -19.14 8.54
CA TRP A 15 3.62 -20.47 8.30
C TRP A 15 3.93 -20.92 6.88
N GLN A 16 4.49 -22.13 6.73
CA GLN A 16 4.87 -22.72 5.44
C GLN A 16 5.69 -21.79 4.52
N GLY A 17 6.59 -20.98 5.09
CA GLY A 17 7.42 -20.05 4.34
C GLY A 17 6.74 -18.72 3.97
N HIS A 18 5.49 -18.51 4.38
CA HIS A 18 4.75 -17.27 4.17
C HIS A 18 4.71 -16.42 5.44
N LEU A 19 4.81 -15.11 5.25
CA LEU A 19 4.32 -14.14 6.23
C LEU A 19 2.79 -14.08 6.11
N GLN A 20 2.10 -14.21 7.24
CA GLN A 20 0.65 -14.10 7.31
C GLN A 20 0.28 -12.91 8.19
N ILE A 21 -0.56 -12.03 7.65
CA ILE A 21 -1.23 -10.96 8.40
C ILE A 21 -2.70 -11.36 8.52
N THR A 22 -3.19 -11.55 9.74
CA THR A 22 -4.56 -11.98 10.00
C THR A 22 -5.43 -10.80 10.43
N ILE A 23 -6.73 -11.04 10.40
CA ILE A 23 -7.73 -10.17 10.99
C ILE A 23 -8.51 -11.01 11.97
N ASP A 24 -8.45 -10.64 13.24
CA ASP A 24 -9.07 -11.38 14.32
C ASP A 24 -10.15 -10.54 14.98
N LYS A 25 -11.16 -11.19 15.58
CA LYS A 25 -12.13 -10.47 16.40
C LYS A 25 -11.42 -9.95 17.64
N ALA A 26 -11.60 -8.66 17.92
CA ALA A 26 -11.10 -8.09 19.15
C ALA A 26 -11.87 -8.66 20.36
N ASP A 27 -11.17 -8.83 21.47
CA ASP A 27 -11.72 -9.36 22.73
C ASP A 27 -12.52 -8.32 23.53
N GLY A 28 -12.67 -7.10 23.00
CA GLY A 28 -13.35 -5.99 23.65
C GLY A 28 -12.49 -5.19 24.64
N SER A 29 -11.23 -5.56 24.84
CA SER A 29 -10.30 -4.82 25.73
C SER A 29 -9.70 -3.56 25.10
N LEU A 30 -9.78 -3.46 23.76
CA LEU A 30 -9.15 -2.40 22.98
C LEU A 30 -10.15 -1.31 22.57
N MET A 31 -9.73 -0.05 22.70
CA MET A 31 -10.48 1.11 22.23
C MET A 31 -9.89 1.65 20.92
N CYS A 32 -10.77 1.82 19.94
CA CYS A 32 -10.54 2.42 18.64
C CYS A 32 -11.19 3.82 18.62
N TYR A 33 -10.91 4.64 17.61
CA TYR A 33 -11.43 6.03 17.56
C TYR A 33 -12.97 6.11 17.51
N TYR A 34 -13.64 5.01 17.14
CA TYR A 34 -15.10 4.88 17.06
C TYR A 34 -15.72 4.10 18.24
N GLY A 35 -14.96 3.82 19.30
CA GLY A 35 -15.40 3.01 20.44
C GLY A 35 -14.66 1.67 20.54
N PRO A 36 -15.24 0.65 21.19
CA PRO A 36 -14.61 -0.66 21.30
C PRO A 36 -14.21 -1.21 19.93
N CYS A 37 -12.95 -1.61 19.78
CA CYS A 37 -12.49 -2.24 18.56
C CYS A 37 -13.28 -3.53 18.34
N GLN A 38 -13.71 -3.77 17.11
CA GLN A 38 -14.38 -5.02 16.74
C GLN A 38 -13.39 -6.05 16.17
N TYR A 39 -12.27 -5.56 15.64
CA TYR A 39 -11.26 -6.36 14.97
C TYR A 39 -9.85 -5.82 15.26
N THR A 40 -8.87 -6.71 15.22
CA THR A 40 -7.43 -6.42 15.26
C THR A 40 -6.76 -6.95 13.99
N SER A 41 -5.62 -6.38 13.61
CA SER A 41 -4.78 -6.89 12.52
C SER A 41 -3.33 -6.48 12.74
N ALA A 42 -2.44 -6.61 11.75
CA ALA A 42 -1.05 -6.19 11.85
C ALA A 42 -0.68 -5.18 10.76
N ARG A 43 0.24 -4.28 11.10
CA ARG A 43 0.95 -3.39 10.16
C ARG A 43 2.42 -3.51 10.44
N LEU A 44 3.15 -4.03 9.47
CA LEU A 44 4.60 -4.16 9.55
C LEU A 44 5.24 -3.00 8.81
N LEU A 45 6.27 -2.40 9.41
CA LEU A 45 7.05 -1.31 8.83
C LEU A 45 8.54 -1.62 8.94
N THR A 46 9.30 -1.16 7.96
CA THR A 46 10.76 -1.24 7.86
C THR A 46 11.45 0.08 8.17
N LYS A 47 10.69 1.11 8.57
CA LYS A 47 11.19 2.43 9.01
C LYS A 47 12.38 2.30 9.97
N ASN A 48 13.50 2.98 9.67
CA ASN A 48 14.75 2.92 10.45
C ASN A 48 15.38 1.51 10.54
N ARG A 49 15.07 0.61 9.60
CA ARG A 49 15.61 -0.77 9.54
C ARG A 49 16.06 -1.13 8.13
N PHE A 50 15.19 -0.91 7.15
CA PHE A 50 15.47 -1.13 5.74
C PHE A 50 14.82 -0.01 4.95
N GLU A 51 15.62 0.65 4.12
CA GLU A 51 15.22 1.79 3.30
C GLU A 51 15.83 1.56 1.93
N ALA A 52 15.02 1.79 0.89
CA ALA A 52 15.46 1.64 -0.49
C ALA A 52 15.33 2.97 -1.22
N ALA A 53 16.24 3.21 -2.15
CA ALA A 53 16.11 4.28 -3.15
C ALA A 53 16.39 3.69 -4.52
N TYR A 54 15.37 3.75 -5.38
CA TYR A 54 15.32 3.18 -6.71
C TYR A 54 15.49 1.66 -6.78
N GLY A 55 15.30 1.12 -7.97
CA GLY A 55 15.29 -0.31 -8.24
C GLY A 55 13.88 -0.90 -8.22
N ARG A 56 13.83 -2.24 -8.22
CA ARG A 56 12.58 -3.00 -8.19
C ARG A 56 12.21 -3.34 -6.75
N ILE A 57 11.00 -2.97 -6.35
CA ILE A 57 10.39 -3.40 -5.09
C ILE A 57 9.19 -4.27 -5.45
N GLU A 58 9.18 -5.52 -5.00
CA GLU A 58 8.09 -6.46 -5.27
C GLU A 58 7.75 -7.35 -4.09
N ALA A 59 6.51 -7.82 -4.06
CA ALA A 59 6.06 -8.84 -3.14
C ALA A 59 5.04 -9.77 -3.83
N ARG A 60 5.15 -11.07 -3.55
CA ARG A 60 4.15 -12.08 -3.98
C ARG A 60 3.11 -12.24 -2.89
N ILE A 61 1.90 -11.74 -3.12
CA ILE A 61 0.84 -11.60 -2.10
C ILE A 61 -0.43 -12.28 -2.61
N LYS A 62 -1.08 -13.04 -1.72
CA LYS A 62 -2.47 -13.48 -1.87
C LYS A 62 -3.32 -12.68 -0.89
N VAL A 63 -4.30 -11.95 -1.40
CA VAL A 63 -5.17 -11.08 -0.58
C VAL A 63 -6.35 -11.88 0.00
N PRO A 64 -6.88 -11.50 1.18
CA PRO A 64 -8.10 -12.09 1.69
C PRO A 64 -9.33 -11.59 0.91
N GLU A 65 -10.35 -12.43 0.80
CA GLU A 65 -11.65 -12.06 0.23
C GLU A 65 -12.59 -11.53 1.31
N GLY A 66 -13.41 -10.54 0.93
CA GLY A 66 -14.49 -10.05 1.79
C GLY A 66 -14.66 -8.54 1.72
N SER A 67 -15.92 -8.10 1.63
CA SER A 67 -16.22 -6.68 1.69
C SER A 67 -15.80 -6.08 3.04
N GLY A 68 -15.17 -4.91 3.00
CA GLY A 68 -14.64 -4.22 4.19
C GLY A 68 -13.16 -4.50 4.47
N LEU A 69 -12.54 -5.44 3.75
CA LEU A 69 -11.10 -5.69 3.82
C LEU A 69 -10.33 -4.72 2.91
N TRP A 70 -9.15 -4.30 3.39
CA TRP A 70 -8.26 -3.39 2.67
C TRP A 70 -6.78 -3.73 2.94
N PRO A 71 -6.27 -4.84 2.39
CA PRO A 71 -4.84 -5.11 2.43
C PRO A 71 -4.09 -4.12 1.53
N ALA A 72 -2.89 -3.73 1.97
CA ALA A 72 -2.04 -2.80 1.24
C ALA A 72 -0.56 -3.20 1.35
N PHE A 73 0.18 -2.97 0.27
CA PHE A 73 1.63 -3.02 0.20
C PHE A 73 2.11 -1.72 -0.42
N TRP A 74 2.89 -0.96 0.34
CA TRP A 74 3.13 0.46 0.08
C TRP A 74 4.44 0.91 0.71
N MET A 75 4.87 2.13 0.36
CA MET A 75 6.09 2.76 0.88
C MET A 75 5.84 4.23 1.22
N LEU A 76 6.57 4.73 2.23
CA LEU A 76 6.63 6.15 2.61
C LEU A 76 8.04 6.69 2.52
N GLY A 77 8.17 7.98 2.19
CA GLY A 77 9.44 8.70 2.32
C GLY A 77 10.02 8.61 3.74
N THR A 78 11.35 8.50 3.83
CA THR A 78 12.04 8.38 5.13
C THR A 78 12.04 9.67 5.93
N ASP A 79 11.64 10.79 5.32
CA ASP A 79 11.54 12.11 5.93
C ASP A 79 10.16 12.41 6.57
N ILE A 80 9.31 11.39 6.75
CA ILE A 80 7.94 11.55 7.27
C ILE A 80 7.86 12.27 8.62
N ASP A 81 8.84 12.08 9.51
CA ASP A 81 8.83 12.73 10.83
C ASP A 81 9.22 14.21 10.75
N GLN A 82 9.91 14.62 9.69
CA GLN A 82 10.38 15.99 9.47
C GLN A 82 9.35 16.81 8.68
N VAL A 83 8.81 16.23 7.61
CA VAL A 83 7.91 16.97 6.70
C VAL A 83 6.45 16.57 6.84
N GLY A 84 6.13 15.40 7.39
CA GLY A 84 4.77 14.90 7.51
C GLY A 84 4.12 14.48 6.19
N TRP A 85 2.99 13.79 6.29
CA TRP A 85 2.18 13.41 5.13
C TRP A 85 1.27 14.58 4.67
N PRO A 86 1.04 14.78 3.35
CA PRO A 86 1.54 14.01 2.22
C PRO A 86 2.87 14.52 1.66
N ARG A 87 3.59 15.41 2.37
CA ARG A 87 4.84 16.01 1.85
C ARG A 87 5.98 15.03 1.68
N THR A 88 6.02 14.00 2.52
CA THR A 88 7.00 12.91 2.46
C THR A 88 6.87 12.03 1.22
N GLY A 89 5.68 11.99 0.61
CA GLY A 89 5.38 11.06 -0.48
C GLY A 89 4.97 9.67 0.00
N GLU A 90 4.00 9.09 -0.71
CA GLU A 90 3.56 7.70 -0.55
C GLU A 90 3.48 7.03 -1.91
N VAL A 91 3.97 5.79 -1.99
CA VAL A 91 3.88 4.93 -3.18
C VAL A 91 3.13 3.67 -2.78
N ASP A 92 1.87 3.58 -3.16
CA ASP A 92 1.08 2.37 -2.98
C ASP A 92 1.35 1.41 -4.12
N ILE A 93 2.12 0.35 -3.85
CA ILE A 93 2.48 -0.67 -4.83
C ILE A 93 1.27 -1.54 -5.16
N MET A 94 0.48 -1.86 -4.13
CA MET A 94 -0.81 -2.52 -4.25
C MET A 94 -1.72 -2.09 -3.10
N GLU A 95 -2.90 -1.60 -3.45
CA GLU A 95 -4.07 -1.62 -2.57
C GLU A 95 -5.14 -2.52 -3.17
N HIS A 96 -5.81 -3.32 -2.36
CA HIS A 96 -6.99 -4.06 -2.76
C HIS A 96 -8.16 -3.66 -1.86
N VAL A 97 -9.32 -3.39 -2.47
CA VAL A 97 -10.54 -3.04 -1.74
C VAL A 97 -11.53 -4.17 -1.96
N GLY A 98 -11.84 -4.95 -0.92
CA GLY A 98 -12.56 -6.23 -1.07
C GLY A 98 -13.99 -6.13 -1.64
N ARG A 99 -14.55 -4.92 -1.81
CA ARG A 99 -15.80 -4.70 -2.56
C ARG A 99 -15.64 -4.73 -4.08
N LEU A 100 -14.40 -4.64 -4.58
CA LEU A 100 -14.01 -4.70 -5.99
C LEU A 100 -13.07 -5.91 -6.14
N PRO A 101 -13.64 -7.13 -6.16
CA PRO A 101 -12.88 -8.36 -5.93
C PRO A 101 -11.80 -8.63 -6.97
N SER A 102 -11.95 -8.14 -8.21
CA SER A 102 -10.98 -8.34 -9.29
C SER A 102 -9.98 -7.20 -9.48
N GLN A 103 -10.05 -6.14 -8.65
CA GLN A 103 -9.27 -4.92 -8.87
C GLN A 103 -8.21 -4.70 -7.79
N VAL A 104 -7.07 -4.20 -8.23
CA VAL A 104 -6.04 -3.59 -7.38
C VAL A 104 -5.76 -2.16 -7.85
N PHE A 105 -5.15 -1.37 -6.98
CA PHE A 105 -4.81 0.02 -7.22
C PHE A 105 -3.32 0.26 -6.99
N GLY A 106 -2.71 1.02 -7.90
CA GLY A 106 -1.37 1.58 -7.75
C GLY A 106 -1.48 3.09 -7.71
N THR A 107 -0.98 3.70 -6.64
CA THR A 107 -1.31 5.08 -6.30
C THR A 107 -0.08 5.85 -5.82
N LEU A 108 -0.04 7.14 -6.14
CA LEU A 108 0.89 8.11 -5.59
C LEU A 108 0.15 9.15 -4.76
N HIS A 109 0.71 9.44 -3.59
CA HIS A 109 0.32 10.58 -2.78
C HIS A 109 1.47 11.55 -2.62
N GLY A 110 1.19 12.84 -2.82
CA GLY A 110 2.15 13.92 -2.63
C GLY A 110 1.48 15.28 -2.44
N PRO A 111 2.26 16.36 -2.29
CA PRO A 111 1.72 17.71 -2.12
C PRO A 111 0.81 18.13 -3.27
N GLY A 112 -0.48 18.32 -2.99
CA GLY A 112 -1.48 18.70 -4.00
C GLY A 112 -2.08 17.53 -4.80
N TYR A 113 -1.78 16.28 -4.42
CA TYR A 113 -2.35 15.07 -5.00
C TYR A 113 -2.35 13.93 -3.97
N ALA A 114 -3.29 13.94 -3.02
CA ALA A 114 -3.36 12.97 -1.94
C ALA A 114 -4.81 12.69 -1.49
N GLY A 115 -5.03 11.71 -0.61
CA GLY A 115 -6.36 11.23 -0.26
C GLY A 115 -7.19 10.87 -1.50
N GLY A 116 -8.45 11.33 -1.57
CA GLY A 116 -9.32 11.11 -2.73
C GLY A 116 -8.91 11.88 -4.01
N GLN A 117 -7.80 12.62 -4.00
CA GLN A 117 -7.23 13.34 -5.14
C GLN A 117 -5.83 12.83 -5.50
N SER A 118 -5.51 11.60 -5.08
CA SER A 118 -4.26 10.94 -5.41
C SER A 118 -4.10 10.66 -6.90
N TYR A 119 -2.88 10.38 -7.33
CA TYR A 119 -2.58 10.03 -8.72
C TYR A 119 -2.39 8.52 -8.85
N GLY A 120 -3.35 7.82 -9.44
CA GLY A 120 -3.30 6.37 -9.53
C GLY A 120 -4.07 5.80 -10.71
N ARG A 121 -3.93 4.49 -10.89
CA ARG A 121 -4.79 3.68 -11.76
C ARG A 121 -5.16 2.38 -11.07
N SER A 122 -6.33 1.87 -11.43
CA SER A 122 -6.69 0.49 -11.14
C SER A 122 -6.18 -0.47 -12.22
N TYR A 123 -5.99 -1.71 -11.83
CA TYR A 123 -5.78 -2.85 -12.72
C TYR A 123 -6.84 -3.90 -12.40
N ASP A 124 -7.55 -4.36 -13.43
CA ASP A 124 -8.55 -5.42 -13.32
C ASP A 124 -7.94 -6.72 -13.83
N LEU A 125 -7.85 -7.72 -12.96
CA LEU A 125 -7.28 -9.03 -13.29
C LEU A 125 -8.25 -9.86 -14.13
N GLY A 126 -9.54 -9.47 -14.20
CA GLY A 126 -10.60 -10.25 -14.85
C GLY A 126 -11.15 -11.40 -13.98
N GLU A 127 -10.50 -11.68 -12.85
CA GLU A 127 -10.85 -12.70 -11.86
C GLU A 127 -10.57 -12.17 -10.44
N PRO A 128 -11.19 -12.75 -9.39
CA PRO A 128 -10.93 -12.34 -8.03
C PRO A 128 -9.44 -12.39 -7.67
N VAL A 129 -8.89 -11.27 -7.17
CA VAL A 129 -7.47 -11.16 -6.75
C VAL A 129 -7.13 -12.15 -5.63
N GLY A 130 -8.14 -12.53 -4.83
CA GLY A 130 -8.01 -13.48 -3.74
C GLY A 130 -7.94 -14.95 -4.15
N ASP A 131 -8.10 -15.29 -5.44
CA ASP A 131 -8.07 -16.68 -5.90
C ASP A 131 -6.63 -17.26 -5.86
N ASP A 132 -5.62 -16.47 -6.20
CA ASP A 132 -4.21 -16.89 -6.19
C ASP A 132 -3.27 -15.81 -5.63
N TYR A 133 -1.99 -16.16 -5.52
CA TYR A 133 -0.91 -15.23 -5.26
C TYR A 133 -0.48 -14.52 -6.54
N HIS A 134 -0.38 -13.21 -6.46
CA HIS A 134 0.10 -12.36 -7.54
C HIS A 134 1.36 -11.62 -7.11
N VAL A 135 2.23 -11.31 -8.07
CA VAL A 135 3.43 -10.48 -7.85
C VAL A 135 3.07 -9.02 -8.12
N PHE A 136 3.06 -8.21 -7.07
CA PHE A 136 2.86 -6.77 -7.16
C PHE A 136 4.20 -6.08 -7.06
N ALA A 137 4.50 -5.19 -8.01
CA ALA A 137 5.80 -4.57 -8.07
C ALA A 137 5.78 -3.14 -8.59
N VAL A 138 6.76 -2.36 -8.15
CA VAL A 138 7.18 -1.12 -8.81
C VAL A 138 8.61 -1.21 -9.30
N GLU A 139 8.85 -0.70 -10.50
CA GLU A 139 10.17 -0.27 -10.96
C GLU A 139 10.32 1.22 -10.67
N TRP A 140 11.21 1.56 -9.75
CA TRP A 140 11.42 2.93 -9.30
C TRP A 140 12.76 3.48 -9.80
N GLN A 141 12.70 4.61 -10.49
CA GLN A 141 13.84 5.37 -10.99
C GLN A 141 13.68 6.84 -10.59
N PRO A 142 14.75 7.65 -10.68
CA PRO A 142 14.60 9.10 -10.57
C PRO A 142 13.51 9.59 -11.54
N ASN A 143 12.52 10.30 -11.03
CA ASN A 143 11.40 10.87 -11.80
C ASN A 143 10.54 9.86 -12.58
N LYS A 144 10.56 8.56 -12.24
CA LYS A 144 9.70 7.58 -12.89
C LYS A 144 9.39 6.41 -11.97
N ILE A 145 8.11 6.06 -11.88
CA ILE A 145 7.67 4.84 -11.20
C ILE A 145 6.75 4.08 -12.16
N VAL A 146 6.97 2.77 -12.30
CA VAL A 146 6.14 1.89 -13.14
C VAL A 146 5.58 0.77 -12.27
N TRP A 147 4.27 0.65 -12.19
CA TRP A 147 3.58 -0.42 -11.49
C TRP A 147 3.31 -1.60 -12.42
N SER A 148 3.41 -2.81 -11.88
CA SER A 148 3.08 -4.04 -12.58
C SER A 148 2.41 -5.06 -11.66
N VAL A 149 1.57 -5.90 -12.26
CA VAL A 149 1.01 -7.12 -11.66
C VAL A 149 1.47 -8.29 -12.51
N ASP A 150 2.08 -9.31 -11.89
CA ASP A 150 2.61 -10.49 -12.57
C ASP A 150 3.55 -10.17 -13.75
N GLY A 151 4.32 -9.09 -13.58
CA GLY A 151 5.26 -8.58 -14.59
C GLY A 151 4.60 -7.76 -15.71
N ALA A 152 3.27 -7.67 -15.77
CA ALA A 152 2.56 -6.82 -16.73
C ALA A 152 2.45 -5.38 -16.21
N PRO A 153 3.11 -4.39 -16.84
CA PRO A 153 3.00 -3.00 -16.42
C PRO A 153 1.63 -2.42 -16.77
N TYR A 154 1.01 -1.69 -15.84
CA TYR A 154 -0.33 -1.09 -16.05
C TYR A 154 -0.39 0.40 -15.75
N PHE A 155 0.58 0.94 -15.00
CA PHE A 155 0.63 2.36 -14.67
C PHE A 155 2.07 2.84 -14.67
N THR A 156 2.28 4.03 -15.20
CA THR A 156 3.56 4.75 -15.15
C THR A 156 3.27 6.18 -14.73
N ALA A 157 4.03 6.68 -13.77
CA ALA A 157 3.96 8.05 -13.32
C ALA A 157 5.31 8.74 -13.50
N THR A 158 5.28 9.97 -14.03
CA THR A 158 6.42 10.86 -14.19
C THR A 158 6.03 12.28 -13.81
N PRO A 159 6.97 13.15 -13.36
CA PRO A 159 6.65 14.55 -13.07
C PRO A 159 6.20 15.35 -14.31
N ALA A 160 6.40 14.82 -15.52
CA ALA A 160 5.95 15.43 -16.77
C ALA A 160 4.48 15.13 -17.10
N ASP A 161 3.83 14.22 -16.36
CA ASP A 161 2.43 13.88 -16.60
C ASP A 161 1.53 15.09 -16.33
N ALA A 162 0.55 15.32 -17.21
CA ALA A 162 -0.32 16.48 -17.13
C ALA A 162 -1.04 16.60 -15.77
N PHE A 163 -1.38 15.47 -15.13
CA PHE A 163 -2.00 15.46 -13.80
C PHE A 163 -1.08 16.07 -12.72
N LEU A 164 0.23 15.92 -12.87
CA LEU A 164 1.26 16.39 -11.93
C LEU A 164 1.84 17.75 -12.31
N GLN A 165 1.40 18.37 -13.40
CA GLN A 165 1.87 19.68 -13.81
C GLN A 165 1.64 20.72 -12.70
N GLY A 166 2.72 21.40 -12.31
CA GLY A 166 2.70 22.40 -11.23
C GLY A 166 2.62 21.82 -9.81
N LYS A 167 2.66 20.50 -9.65
CA LYS A 167 2.68 19.81 -8.35
C LYS A 167 4.09 19.29 -8.06
N PRO A 168 4.58 19.37 -6.81
CA PRO A 168 5.90 18.85 -6.44
C PRO A 168 6.02 17.33 -6.63
N TRP A 169 7.09 16.87 -7.27
CA TRP A 169 7.49 15.47 -7.28
C TRP A 169 8.40 15.19 -6.08
N VAL A 170 7.95 14.30 -5.19
CA VAL A 170 8.63 14.02 -3.90
C VAL A 170 9.24 12.62 -3.82
N PHE A 171 9.28 11.87 -4.93
CA PHE A 171 9.69 10.46 -4.95
C PHE A 171 11.14 10.25 -5.43
N ASN A 172 12.03 11.20 -5.14
CA ASN A 172 13.47 11.10 -5.43
C ASN A 172 14.31 11.01 -4.14
N ILE A 173 13.69 10.60 -3.04
CA ILE A 173 14.32 10.36 -1.74
C ILE A 173 14.18 8.87 -1.38
N PRO A 174 14.99 8.32 -0.47
CA PRO A 174 14.76 6.97 0.05
C PRO A 174 13.37 6.82 0.68
N SER A 175 12.82 5.61 0.55
CA SER A 175 11.53 5.22 1.12
C SER A 175 11.64 3.89 1.87
N SER A 176 10.73 3.70 2.82
CA SER A 176 10.57 2.45 3.59
C SER A 176 9.15 1.93 3.46
N SER A 177 8.99 0.60 3.41
CA SER A 177 7.69 -0.09 3.42
C SER A 177 7.24 -0.37 4.84
#